data_AF-A0A1Z5R8H9-F1
#
_entry.id   AF-A0A1Z5R8H9-F1
#
_cell.length_a   1.000
_cell.length_b   1.000
_cell.length_c   1.000
_cell.angle_alpha   90.00
_cell.angle_beta   90.00
_cell.angle_gamma   90.00
#
_symmetry.space_group_name_H-M   'P 1'
#
loop_
_entity.id
_entity.type
_entity.pdbx_description
1 polymer ?
#
loop_
_entity_poly.entity_id
_entity_poly.type
_entity_poly.pdbx_seq_one_letter_code
_entity_poly.pdbx_strand_id
1 'polypeptide(L)'
;MPTMPVVSAATGVSPPAAANVVVEDIYGFLRVLSDGTILRSPEKPVFCPATFTSSHPSVQWKEEVYDKANNLRVRMYKPLSTAGDGEEAGKKLPVLVHFHGGGFFLGSCTWANVHAYCLRLAAEAGAVVLSAEYRLAPEHRLPAAVGDGVGFLRWLHAQSTMDAAAADGWLTEAADFGRVFVTGDSAGGNIAHHLAVRAGPAATKPDLQARPDLDLRPVTVRGYVLLMPFFGAVRGGRSRGWGRRRAAAAAKGTDAAVGCRGQSACCRRG
;
A
#
# COMPACT_ATOMS: atom_id res chain seq x y z
N MET A 1 60.90 13.29 52.43
CA MET A 1 59.54 12.99 51.94
C MET A 1 59.64 12.67 50.46
N PRO A 2 59.20 11.50 49.99
CA PRO A 2 59.31 11.14 48.58
C PRO A 2 58.17 11.78 47.77
N THR A 3 58.52 12.29 46.60
CA THR A 3 57.62 12.93 45.63
C THR A 3 56.76 11.90 44.91
N MET A 4 55.45 12.10 44.91
CA MET A 4 54.46 11.30 44.15
C MET A 4 54.57 11.59 42.65
N PRO A 5 54.40 10.60 41.76
CA PRO A 5 54.30 10.85 40.33
C PRO A 5 52.91 11.40 39.97
N VAL A 6 52.89 12.41 39.09
CA VAL A 6 51.67 12.98 38.54
C VAL A 6 51.07 11.99 37.54
N VAL A 7 49.86 11.50 37.82
CA VAL A 7 49.07 10.71 36.89
C VAL A 7 48.46 11.67 35.86
N SER A 8 48.98 11.63 34.63
CA SER A 8 48.38 12.33 33.49
C SER A 8 47.12 11.56 33.08
N ALA A 9 45.95 12.14 33.34
CA ALA A 9 44.69 11.62 32.85
C ALA A 9 44.62 11.88 31.33
N ALA A 10 44.79 10.82 30.54
CA ALA A 10 44.49 10.85 29.12
C ALA A 10 42.99 11.08 28.94
N THR A 11 42.61 12.29 28.51
CA THR A 11 41.26 12.59 28.04
C THR A 11 41.05 11.88 26.71
N GLY A 12 40.59 10.63 26.78
CA GLY A 12 40.09 9.90 25.63
C GLY A 12 38.83 10.59 25.11
N VAL A 13 38.99 11.56 24.23
CA VAL A 13 37.90 12.08 23.41
C VAL A 13 37.58 10.97 22.41
N SER A 14 36.47 10.26 22.63
CA SER A 14 35.92 9.35 21.61
C SER A 14 35.82 10.11 20.28
N PRO A 15 36.23 9.52 19.15
CA PRO A 15 36.06 10.16 17.86
C PRO A 15 34.57 10.52 17.68
N PRO A 16 34.26 11.69 17.10
CA PRO A 16 32.87 12.05 16.84
C PRO A 16 32.24 10.91 16.04
N ALA A 17 31.08 10.43 16.50
CA ALA A 17 30.31 9.43 15.78
C ALA A 17 30.21 9.89 14.32
N ALA A 18 30.60 9.02 13.37
CA ALA A 18 30.60 9.35 11.96
C ALA A 18 29.23 9.94 11.60
N ALA A 19 29.23 11.14 11.01
CA ALA A 19 27.97 11.81 10.67
C ALA A 19 27.15 10.89 9.75
N ASN A 20 25.88 10.68 10.10
CA ASN A 20 24.99 9.86 9.29
C ASN A 20 24.79 10.51 7.91
N VAL A 21 25.31 9.88 6.86
CA VAL A 21 25.23 10.40 5.48
C VAL A 21 24.02 9.79 4.78
N VAL A 22 23.36 10.56 3.92
CA VAL A 22 22.29 10.05 3.05
C VAL A 22 22.90 9.08 2.03
N VAL A 23 22.51 7.80 2.08
CA VAL A 23 22.96 6.76 1.15
C VAL A 23 21.99 6.53 0.00
N GLU A 24 20.70 6.84 0.21
CA GLU A 24 19.68 6.77 -0.81
C GLU A 24 18.73 7.96 -0.66
N ASP A 25 18.44 8.66 -1.76
CA ASP A 25 17.48 9.74 -1.81
C ASP A 25 16.50 9.47 -2.97
N ILE A 26 15.26 9.18 -2.60
CA ILE A 26 14.18 8.90 -3.53
C ILE A 26 13.41 10.19 -3.76
N TYR A 27 13.93 11.02 -4.66
CA TYR A 27 13.32 12.27 -5.15
C TYR A 27 12.95 13.26 -4.02
N GLY A 28 13.67 13.25 -2.91
CA GLY A 28 13.40 14.08 -1.73
C GLY A 28 12.23 13.59 -0.87
N PHE A 29 11.48 12.56 -1.29
CA PHE A 29 10.35 12.02 -0.52
C PHE A 29 10.79 11.08 0.60
N LEU A 30 11.88 10.34 0.36
CA LEU A 30 12.42 9.37 1.29
C LEU A 30 13.94 9.39 1.20
N ARG A 31 14.59 9.55 2.36
CA ARG A 31 16.04 9.45 2.49
C ARG A 31 16.38 8.31 3.42
N VAL A 32 17.33 7.48 3.04
CA VAL A 32 17.93 6.44 3.88
C VAL A 32 19.31 6.91 4.30
N LEU A 33 19.58 6.92 5.60
CA LEU A 33 20.88 7.26 6.16
C LEU A 33 21.78 6.03 6.24
N SER A 34 23.09 6.25 6.38
CA SER A 34 24.12 5.20 6.45
C SER A 34 23.95 4.22 7.61
N ASP A 35 23.25 4.61 8.68
CA ASP A 35 22.91 3.77 9.82
C ASP A 35 21.58 3.00 9.63
N GLY A 36 20.93 3.15 8.49
CA GLY A 36 19.63 2.55 8.18
C GLY A 36 18.42 3.39 8.61
N THR A 37 18.62 4.57 9.21
CA THR A 37 17.53 5.49 9.57
C THR A 37 16.80 5.93 8.31
N ILE A 38 15.46 5.90 8.35
CA ILE A 38 14.58 6.31 7.25
C ILE A 38 13.96 7.65 7.60
N LEU A 39 14.15 8.64 6.74
CA LEU A 39 13.57 9.97 6.86
C LEU A 39 12.57 10.20 5.73
N ARG A 40 11.31 10.36 6.08
CA ARG A 40 10.24 10.71 5.14
C ARG A 40 10.04 12.22 5.11
N SER A 41 9.86 12.79 3.92
CA SER A 41 9.55 14.21 3.81
C SER A 41 8.21 14.52 4.49
N PRO A 42 8.14 15.59 5.32
CA PRO A 42 6.87 16.06 5.85
C PRO A 42 6.05 16.80 4.78
N GLU A 43 6.68 17.24 3.70
CA GLU A 43 6.01 17.95 2.61
C GLU A 43 5.24 16.98 1.72
N LYS A 44 4.00 17.35 1.40
CA LYS A 44 3.18 16.58 0.46
C LYS A 44 3.81 16.65 -0.93
N PRO A 45 3.81 15.55 -1.71
CA PRO A 45 4.41 15.60 -3.03
C PRO A 45 3.75 16.60 -3.95
N VAL A 46 4.54 17.20 -4.84
CA VAL A 46 4.08 18.20 -5.83
C VAL A 46 2.95 17.68 -6.71
N PHE A 47 2.90 16.36 -6.95
CA PHE A 47 1.82 15.71 -7.70
C PHE A 47 0.52 15.52 -6.91
N CYS A 48 0.47 15.97 -5.65
CA CYS A 48 -0.72 16.05 -4.82
C CYS A 48 -1.02 17.51 -4.44
N PRO A 49 -1.32 18.41 -5.41
CA PRO A 49 -1.65 19.80 -5.11
C PRO A 49 -2.86 19.94 -4.20
N ALA A 50 -2.90 21.03 -3.44
CA ALA A 50 -4.04 21.36 -2.58
C ALA A 50 -5.33 21.72 -3.35
N THR A 51 -5.26 21.80 -4.68
CA THR A 51 -6.40 22.11 -5.56
C THR A 51 -7.35 20.92 -5.77
N PHE A 52 -6.98 19.72 -5.33
CA PHE A 52 -7.87 18.57 -5.37
C PHE A 52 -9.10 18.79 -4.49
N THR A 53 -10.25 18.31 -4.96
CA THR A 53 -11.51 18.47 -4.24
C THR A 53 -11.48 17.67 -2.93
N SER A 54 -11.98 18.28 -1.86
CA SER A 54 -12.09 17.67 -0.53
C SER A 54 -13.51 17.20 -0.19
N SER A 55 -14.46 17.40 -1.11
CA SER A 55 -15.85 17.01 -0.95
C SER A 55 -16.49 16.76 -2.31
N HIS A 56 -17.62 16.06 -2.28
CA HIS A 56 -18.50 15.85 -3.43
C HIS A 56 -19.95 15.97 -2.96
N PRO A 57 -20.84 16.68 -3.68
CA PRO A 57 -22.19 16.97 -3.19
C PRO A 57 -23.05 15.74 -2.94
N SER A 58 -22.76 14.63 -3.62
CA SER A 58 -23.51 13.37 -3.50
C SER A 58 -22.79 12.28 -2.67
N VAL A 59 -21.68 12.57 -2.00
CA VAL A 59 -20.89 11.55 -1.28
C VAL A 59 -20.50 12.03 0.11
N GLN A 60 -20.81 11.23 1.12
CA GLN A 60 -20.29 11.39 2.47
C GLN A 60 -19.03 10.55 2.65
N TRP A 61 -18.10 11.00 3.50
CA TRP A 61 -16.92 10.22 3.84
C TRP A 61 -16.57 10.29 5.32
N LYS A 62 -15.91 9.25 5.82
CA LYS A 62 -15.35 9.15 7.19
C LYS A 62 -14.09 8.31 7.21
N GLU A 63 -13.40 8.27 8.35
CA GLU A 63 -12.24 7.40 8.58
C GLU A 63 -12.49 6.43 9.74
N GLU A 64 -11.86 5.27 9.66
CA GLU A 64 -11.83 4.28 10.73
C GLU A 64 -10.47 3.59 10.78
N VAL A 65 -10.07 3.09 11.95
CA VAL A 65 -8.90 2.24 12.12
C VAL A 65 -9.33 0.78 11.96
N TYR A 66 -8.90 0.12 10.88
CA TYR A 66 -9.26 -1.27 10.62
C TYR A 66 -8.27 -2.28 11.22
N ASP A 67 -7.02 -1.85 11.44
CA ASP A 67 -5.98 -2.64 12.12
C ASP A 67 -5.30 -1.78 13.18
N LYS A 68 -5.64 -2.03 14.45
CA LYS A 68 -5.08 -1.31 15.60
C LYS A 68 -3.61 -1.64 15.84
N ALA A 69 -3.16 -2.86 15.52
CA ALA A 69 -1.79 -3.29 15.82
C ALA A 69 -0.78 -2.58 14.91
N ASN A 70 -1.15 -2.33 13.65
CA ASN A 70 -0.33 -1.60 12.69
C ASN A 70 -0.78 -0.13 12.50
N ASN A 71 -1.80 0.32 13.25
CA ASN A 71 -2.44 1.62 13.11
C ASN A 71 -2.85 1.94 11.65
N LEU A 72 -3.40 0.96 10.94
CA LEU A 72 -3.84 1.13 9.56
C LEU A 72 -5.29 1.58 9.52
N ARG A 73 -5.54 2.60 8.70
CA ARG A 73 -6.85 3.23 8.55
C ARG A 73 -7.47 2.91 7.21
N VAL A 74 -8.79 3.07 7.16
CA VAL A 74 -9.58 3.07 5.95
C VAL A 74 -10.34 4.39 5.89
N ARG A 75 -10.32 5.03 4.72
CA ARG A 75 -11.23 6.13 4.42
C ARG A 75 -12.40 5.57 3.61
N MET A 76 -13.60 5.77 4.13
CA MET A 76 -14.84 5.19 3.62
C MET A 76 -15.64 6.28 2.94
N TYR A 77 -16.26 5.95 1.81
CA TYR A 77 -17.07 6.86 1.01
C TYR A 77 -18.41 6.21 0.72
N LYS A 78 -19.49 6.87 1.11
CA LYS A 78 -20.87 6.41 0.94
C LYS A 78 -21.63 7.43 0.06
N PRO A 79 -22.12 7.03 -1.12
CA PRO A 79 -23.05 7.85 -1.89
C PRO A 79 -24.29 8.18 -1.04
N LEU A 80 -24.77 9.42 -1.13
CA LEU A 80 -26.06 9.80 -0.56
C LEU A 80 -27.15 9.05 -1.32
N SER A 81 -28.09 8.45 -0.60
CA SER A 81 -29.27 7.85 -1.21
C SER A 81 -30.01 8.95 -1.97
N THR A 82 -30.12 8.85 -3.30
CA THR A 82 -31.04 9.69 -4.04
C THR A 82 -32.44 9.22 -3.66
N ALA A 83 -33.13 9.97 -2.80
CA ALA A 83 -34.55 9.78 -2.55
C ALA A 83 -35.30 10.09 -3.85
N GLY A 84 -35.35 9.11 -4.75
CA GLY A 84 -36.27 9.05 -5.85
C GLY A 84 -37.39 8.10 -5.45
N ASP A 85 -38.62 8.58 -5.50
CA ASP A 85 -39.82 7.84 -5.09
C ASP A 85 -39.98 6.55 -5.91
N GLY A 86 -39.63 5.40 -5.33
CA GLY A 86 -39.91 4.06 -5.88
C GLY A 86 -38.78 3.05 -5.69
N GLU A 87 -39.09 1.88 -5.12
CA GLU A 87 -38.35 0.59 -4.97
C GLU A 87 -36.84 0.54 -4.62
N GLU A 88 -36.03 1.59 -4.85
CA GLU A 88 -34.59 1.63 -4.60
C GLU A 88 -34.22 2.02 -3.14
N ALA A 89 -35.22 2.43 -2.34
CA ALA A 89 -35.06 2.72 -0.92
C ALA A 89 -34.79 1.42 -0.13
N GLY A 90 -33.51 1.06 0.00
CA GLY A 90 -33.05 -0.12 0.74
C GLY A 90 -32.10 -1.04 -0.04
N LYS A 91 -31.78 -0.71 -1.30
CA LYS A 91 -30.86 -1.51 -2.11
C LYS A 91 -29.41 -1.24 -1.70
N LYS A 92 -28.72 -2.30 -1.28
CA LYS A 92 -27.29 -2.25 -0.97
C LYS A 92 -26.46 -2.02 -2.24
N LEU A 93 -25.41 -1.22 -2.12
CA LEU A 93 -24.50 -0.81 -3.19
C LEU A 93 -23.29 -1.75 -3.27
N PRO A 94 -22.70 -1.95 -4.47
CA PRO A 94 -21.43 -2.66 -4.59
C PRO A 94 -20.33 -1.97 -3.77
N VAL A 95 -19.35 -2.76 -3.34
CA VAL A 95 -18.21 -2.29 -2.54
C VAL A 95 -16.95 -2.28 -3.40
N LEU A 96 -16.23 -1.15 -3.43
CA LEU A 96 -14.95 -1.00 -4.09
C LEU A 96 -13.85 -0.82 -3.03
N VAL A 97 -13.00 -1.82 -2.88
CA VAL A 97 -11.80 -1.74 -2.04
C VAL A 97 -10.66 -1.18 -2.88
N HIS A 98 -10.16 0.00 -2.53
CA HIS A 98 -9.08 0.67 -3.26
C HIS A 98 -7.77 0.69 -2.45
N PHE A 99 -6.66 0.34 -3.11
CA PHE A 99 -5.31 0.53 -2.60
C PHE A 99 -4.59 1.59 -3.44
N HIS A 100 -4.02 2.60 -2.78
CA HIS A 100 -3.34 3.70 -3.47
C HIS A 100 -2.00 3.28 -4.10
N GLY A 101 -1.51 4.07 -5.06
CA GLY A 101 -0.17 3.94 -5.63
C GLY A 101 0.93 4.59 -4.80
N GLY A 102 2.13 4.68 -5.37
CA GLY A 102 3.31 5.30 -4.73
C GLY A 102 4.50 4.35 -4.53
N GLY A 103 4.65 3.34 -5.40
CA GLY A 103 5.84 2.49 -5.43
C GLY A 103 6.10 1.67 -4.15
N PHE A 104 5.07 1.46 -3.32
CA PHE A 104 5.13 0.85 -1.98
C PHE A 104 5.86 1.65 -0.90
N PHE A 105 6.50 2.78 -1.23
CA PHE A 105 7.22 3.60 -0.27
C PHE A 105 6.58 4.97 -0.05
N LEU A 106 5.52 5.32 -0.78
CA LEU A 106 4.89 6.63 -0.77
C LEU A 106 3.36 6.49 -0.85
N GLY A 107 2.65 7.51 -0.36
CA GLY A 107 1.19 7.60 -0.43
C GLY A 107 0.48 7.39 0.90
N SER A 108 -0.80 7.73 0.93
CA SER A 108 -1.75 7.41 2.00
C SER A 108 -3.17 7.52 1.43
N CYS A 109 -4.11 6.77 1.99
CA CYS A 109 -5.54 6.91 1.65
C CYS A 109 -6.09 8.32 1.94
N THR A 110 -5.38 9.10 2.76
CA THR A 110 -5.79 10.44 3.20
C THR A 110 -5.29 11.57 2.30
N TRP A 111 -4.39 11.29 1.36
CA TRP A 111 -3.83 12.28 0.46
C TRP A 111 -4.88 12.85 -0.48
N ALA A 112 -4.75 14.14 -0.83
CA ALA A 112 -5.79 14.87 -1.53
C ALA A 112 -6.09 14.30 -2.93
N ASN A 113 -5.07 13.82 -3.64
CA ASN A 113 -5.24 13.16 -4.95
C ASN A 113 -6.01 11.84 -4.83
N VAL A 114 -5.64 10.98 -3.86
CA VAL A 114 -6.32 9.70 -3.59
C VAL A 114 -7.75 9.96 -3.12
N HIS A 115 -7.93 10.98 -2.28
CA HIS A 115 -9.22 11.35 -1.74
C HIS A 115 -10.18 11.86 -2.81
N ALA A 116 -9.76 12.79 -3.66
CA ALA A 116 -10.55 13.30 -4.77
C ALA A 116 -10.90 12.19 -5.77
N TYR A 117 -9.97 11.27 -6.03
CA TYR A 117 -10.23 10.08 -6.84
C TYR A 117 -11.33 9.21 -6.24
N CYS A 118 -11.25 8.87 -4.94
CA CYS A 118 -12.24 8.01 -4.29
C CYS A 118 -13.62 8.68 -4.16
N LEU A 119 -13.67 10.01 -3.95
CA LEU A 119 -14.92 10.77 -3.97
C LEU A 119 -15.64 10.63 -5.32
N ARG A 120 -14.90 10.88 -6.41
CA ARG A 120 -15.43 10.74 -7.77
C ARG A 120 -15.82 9.30 -8.08
N LEU A 121 -14.98 8.34 -7.69
CA LEU A 121 -15.26 6.92 -7.90
C LEU A 121 -16.56 6.51 -7.21
N ALA A 122 -16.79 6.92 -5.95
CA ALA A 122 -18.03 6.61 -5.23
C ALA A 122 -19.25 7.22 -5.92
N ALA A 123 -19.14 8.49 -6.35
CA ALA A 123 -20.22 9.21 -7.01
C ALA A 123 -20.57 8.63 -8.39
N GLU A 124 -19.56 8.40 -9.24
CA GLU A 124 -19.74 7.98 -10.62
C GLU A 124 -20.07 6.49 -10.73
N ALA A 125 -19.53 5.63 -9.84
CA ALA A 125 -19.81 4.20 -9.85
C ALA A 125 -21.06 3.81 -9.04
N GLY A 126 -21.62 4.73 -8.24
CA GLY A 126 -22.74 4.42 -7.34
C GLY A 126 -22.38 3.32 -6.35
N ALA A 127 -21.21 3.42 -5.71
CA ALA A 127 -20.61 2.36 -4.92
C ALA A 127 -20.07 2.87 -3.58
N VAL A 128 -20.09 2.00 -2.56
CA VAL A 128 -19.33 2.25 -1.34
C VAL A 128 -17.85 2.04 -1.65
N VAL A 129 -17.03 3.07 -1.50
CA VAL A 129 -15.57 2.98 -1.72
C VAL A 129 -14.86 2.92 -0.39
N LEU A 130 -13.93 1.98 -0.25
CA LEU A 130 -13.09 1.79 0.93
C LEU A 130 -11.62 1.92 0.51
N SER A 131 -11.02 3.07 0.81
CA SER A 131 -9.62 3.35 0.51
C SER A 131 -8.74 2.95 1.69
N ALA A 132 -8.06 1.82 1.59
CA ALA A 132 -7.31 1.22 2.69
C ALA A 132 -5.84 1.66 2.69
N GLU A 133 -5.32 2.05 3.86
CA GLU A 133 -3.88 2.21 4.09
C GLU A 133 -3.20 0.85 4.16
N TYR A 134 -1.93 0.82 3.79
CA TYR A 134 -1.04 -0.33 3.94
C TYR A 134 0.34 0.16 4.37
N ARG A 135 1.13 -0.71 5.02
CA ARG A 135 2.47 -0.33 5.50
C ARG A 135 3.43 -0.10 4.34
N LEU A 136 4.28 0.90 4.50
CA LEU A 136 5.23 1.34 3.48
C LEU A 136 6.63 0.73 3.68
N ALA A 137 7.29 0.48 2.57
CA ALA A 137 8.73 0.22 2.52
C ALA A 137 9.53 1.52 2.69
N PRO A 138 10.78 1.47 3.19
CA PRO A 138 11.55 0.27 3.54
C PRO A 138 11.33 -0.29 4.94
N GLU A 139 10.62 0.40 5.83
CA GLU A 139 10.31 -0.05 7.20
C GLU A 139 9.58 -1.40 7.17
N HIS A 140 8.65 -1.55 6.22
CA HIS A 140 7.88 -2.76 6.00
C HIS A 140 7.98 -3.20 4.54
N ARG A 141 9.08 -3.89 4.22
CA ARG A 141 9.32 -4.43 2.87
C ARG A 141 8.22 -5.43 2.47
N LEU A 142 8.02 -5.59 1.15
CA LEU A 142 7.16 -6.66 0.62
C LEU A 142 7.58 -8.02 1.22
N PRO A 143 6.62 -8.88 1.60
CA PRO A 143 5.20 -8.84 1.25
C PRO A 143 4.28 -8.10 2.25
N ALA A 144 4.79 -7.24 3.14
CA ALA A 144 3.99 -6.60 4.19
C ALA A 144 2.71 -5.90 3.68
N ALA A 145 2.82 -5.09 2.63
CA ALA A 145 1.67 -4.40 2.02
C ALA A 145 0.61 -5.37 1.44
N VAL A 146 1.03 -6.50 0.87
CA VAL A 146 0.12 -7.56 0.40
C VAL A 146 -0.55 -8.26 1.59
N GLY A 147 0.21 -8.47 2.67
CA GLY A 147 -0.32 -8.97 3.94
C GLY A 147 -1.38 -8.04 4.54
N ASP A 148 -1.17 -6.73 4.47
CA ASP A 148 -2.14 -5.73 4.92
C ASP A 148 -3.40 -5.73 4.05
N GLY A 149 -3.27 -5.91 2.73
CA GLY A 149 -4.41 -6.11 1.85
C GLY A 149 -5.25 -7.35 2.21
N VAL A 150 -4.61 -8.46 2.60
CA VAL A 150 -5.31 -9.64 3.13
C VAL A 150 -5.98 -9.32 4.47
N GLY A 151 -5.28 -8.62 5.36
CA GLY A 151 -5.83 -8.13 6.64
C GLY A 151 -7.08 -7.28 6.43
N PHE A 152 -7.06 -6.39 5.45
CA PHE A 152 -8.20 -5.54 5.11
C PHE A 152 -9.40 -6.34 4.61
N LEU A 153 -9.20 -7.34 3.72
CA LEU A 153 -10.29 -8.22 3.28
C LEU A 153 -10.87 -9.04 4.44
N ARG A 154 -10.05 -9.46 5.40
CA ARG A 154 -10.51 -10.14 6.62
C ARG A 154 -11.30 -9.20 7.53
N TRP A 155 -10.87 -7.95 7.67
CA TRP A 155 -11.64 -6.93 8.38
C TRP A 155 -13.00 -6.72 7.70
N LEU A 156 -13.05 -6.60 6.38
CA LEU A 156 -14.31 -6.48 5.64
C LEU A 156 -15.23 -7.70 5.82
N HIS A 157 -14.65 -8.90 5.84
CA HIS A 157 -15.38 -10.13 6.19
C HIS A 157 -15.96 -10.05 7.60
N ALA A 158 -15.16 -9.64 8.60
CA ALA A 158 -15.62 -9.50 9.97
C ALA A 158 -16.81 -8.52 10.06
N GLN A 159 -16.74 -7.38 9.38
CA GLN A 159 -17.84 -6.41 9.27
C GLN A 159 -19.13 -7.01 8.69
N SER A 160 -19.01 -8.00 7.79
CA SER A 160 -20.18 -8.68 7.18
C SER A 160 -20.84 -9.73 8.06
N THR A 161 -20.13 -10.23 9.07
CA THR A 161 -20.56 -11.33 9.94
C THR A 161 -20.88 -10.91 11.37
N MET A 162 -20.40 -9.73 11.79
CA MET A 162 -20.66 -9.18 13.12
C MET A 162 -22.14 -8.81 13.29
N ASP A 163 -22.59 -8.79 14.54
CA ASP A 163 -23.89 -8.21 14.88
C ASP A 163 -23.96 -6.75 14.40
N ALA A 164 -25.14 -6.33 13.92
CA ALA A 164 -25.34 -5.00 13.38
C ALA A 164 -25.01 -3.86 14.36
N ALA A 165 -25.08 -4.11 15.67
CA ALA A 165 -24.71 -3.15 16.71
C ALA A 165 -23.19 -2.98 16.88
N ALA A 166 -22.40 -3.96 16.42
CA ALA A 166 -20.93 -3.96 16.50
C ALA A 166 -20.26 -3.64 15.14
N ALA A 167 -20.94 -3.97 14.05
CA ALA A 167 -20.49 -3.64 12.69
C ALA A 167 -20.60 -2.14 12.41
N ASP A 168 -19.82 -1.65 11.45
CA ASP A 168 -19.92 -0.26 11.02
C ASP A 168 -21.30 0.03 10.40
N GLY A 169 -21.95 1.09 10.89
CA GLY A 169 -23.31 1.43 10.47
C GLY A 169 -23.43 1.73 8.97
N TRP A 170 -22.42 2.33 8.34
CA TRP A 170 -22.45 2.62 6.90
C TRP A 170 -22.35 1.35 6.06
N LEU A 171 -21.54 0.38 6.50
CA LEU A 171 -21.43 -0.90 5.80
C LEU A 171 -22.71 -1.73 6.00
N THR A 172 -23.27 -1.73 7.20
CA THR A 172 -24.52 -2.42 7.50
C THR A 172 -25.68 -1.87 6.66
N GLU A 173 -25.77 -0.54 6.56
CA GLU A 173 -26.79 0.20 5.81
C GLU A 173 -26.64 0.05 4.29
N ALA A 174 -25.43 0.30 3.75
CA ALA A 174 -25.25 0.56 2.33
C ALA A 174 -24.41 -0.48 1.57
N ALA A 175 -23.64 -1.34 2.23
CA ALA A 175 -22.67 -2.22 1.55
C ALA A 175 -23.26 -3.60 1.21
N ASP A 176 -23.19 -3.97 -0.08
CA ASP A 176 -23.46 -5.31 -0.57
C ASP A 176 -22.19 -6.16 -0.59
N PHE A 177 -22.00 -6.95 0.47
CA PHE A 177 -20.87 -7.85 0.62
C PHE A 177 -20.83 -8.96 -0.45
N GLY A 178 -21.93 -9.23 -1.16
CA GLY A 178 -21.97 -10.18 -2.27
C GLY A 178 -21.42 -9.60 -3.60
N ARG A 179 -21.17 -8.28 -3.65
CA ARG A 179 -20.67 -7.55 -4.83
C ARG A 179 -19.46 -6.68 -4.47
N VAL A 180 -18.35 -7.32 -4.09
CA VAL A 180 -17.08 -6.63 -3.80
C VAL A 180 -16.16 -6.63 -5.00
N PHE A 181 -15.50 -5.52 -5.25
CA PHE A 181 -14.47 -5.36 -6.28
C PHE A 181 -13.22 -4.78 -5.63
N VAL A 182 -12.05 -5.29 -6.02
CA VAL A 182 -10.77 -4.81 -5.50
C VAL A 182 -10.05 -4.04 -6.59
N THR A 183 -9.59 -2.83 -6.30
CA THR A 183 -8.92 -1.93 -7.24
C THR A 183 -7.68 -1.31 -6.63
N GLY A 184 -6.81 -0.79 -7.48
CA GLY A 184 -5.68 0.02 -7.05
C GLY A 184 -4.87 0.54 -8.22
N ASP A 185 -4.17 1.65 -7.99
CA ASP A 185 -3.28 2.25 -8.97
C ASP A 185 -1.81 1.93 -8.69
N SER A 186 -1.00 1.69 -9.73
CA SER A 186 0.44 1.47 -9.59
C SER A 186 0.77 0.36 -8.57
N ALA A 187 1.43 0.68 -7.46
CA ALA A 187 1.73 -0.24 -6.37
C ALA A 187 0.46 -0.88 -5.78
N GLY A 188 -0.62 -0.13 -5.61
CA GLY A 188 -1.92 -0.65 -5.16
C GLY A 188 -2.54 -1.62 -6.18
N GLY A 189 -2.34 -1.38 -7.47
CA GLY A 189 -2.73 -2.32 -8.52
C GLY A 189 -1.95 -3.65 -8.44
N ASN A 190 -0.69 -3.61 -8.02
CA ASN A 190 0.09 -4.80 -7.75
C ASN A 190 -0.42 -5.55 -6.48
N ILE A 191 -0.82 -4.84 -5.42
CA ILE A 191 -1.49 -5.45 -4.25
C ILE A 191 -2.77 -6.16 -4.69
N ALA A 192 -3.65 -5.48 -5.44
CA ALA A 192 -4.89 -6.05 -5.95
C ALA A 192 -4.64 -7.32 -6.79
N HIS A 193 -3.61 -7.31 -7.65
CA HIS A 193 -3.19 -8.49 -8.40
C HIS A 193 -2.79 -9.66 -7.50
N HIS A 194 -1.94 -9.44 -6.49
CA HIS A 194 -1.52 -10.52 -5.59
C HIS A 194 -2.68 -11.07 -4.75
N LEU A 195 -3.65 -10.23 -4.37
CA LEU A 195 -4.88 -10.69 -3.73
C LEU A 195 -5.71 -11.59 -4.66
N ALA A 196 -5.81 -11.25 -5.95
CA ALA A 196 -6.49 -12.08 -6.95
C ALA A 196 -5.83 -13.44 -7.11
N VAL A 197 -4.50 -13.47 -7.25
CA VAL A 197 -3.73 -14.72 -7.37
C VAL A 197 -3.90 -15.58 -6.12
N ARG A 198 -3.95 -14.96 -4.93
CA ARG A 198 -4.10 -15.66 -3.65
C ARG A 198 -5.51 -16.24 -3.44
N ALA A 199 -6.56 -15.54 -3.89
CA ALA A 199 -7.93 -16.05 -3.86
C ALA A 199 -8.07 -17.34 -4.68
N GLY A 200 -7.34 -17.44 -5.80
CA GLY A 200 -7.24 -18.64 -6.62
C GLY A 200 -8.55 -19.07 -7.31
N PRO A 201 -8.54 -20.18 -8.06
CA PRO A 201 -9.72 -20.66 -8.81
C PRO A 201 -10.89 -21.14 -7.94
N ALA A 202 -10.68 -21.36 -6.65
CA ALA A 202 -11.72 -21.83 -5.73
C ALA A 202 -12.85 -20.80 -5.54
N ALA A 203 -12.59 -19.51 -5.80
CA ALA A 203 -13.64 -18.49 -5.82
C ALA A 203 -14.64 -18.67 -6.99
N THR A 204 -14.28 -19.42 -8.03
CA THR A 204 -15.13 -19.66 -9.22
C THR A 204 -15.56 -21.12 -9.38
N LYS A 205 -15.06 -22.01 -8.53
CA LYS A 205 -15.32 -23.46 -8.56
C LYS A 205 -15.57 -23.98 -7.14
N PRO A 206 -16.84 -24.16 -6.72
CA PRO A 206 -17.19 -24.52 -5.35
C PRO A 206 -16.73 -25.93 -4.91
N ASP A 207 -16.26 -26.75 -5.85
CA ASP A 207 -15.71 -28.09 -5.65
C ASP A 207 -14.20 -28.10 -5.35
N LEU A 208 -13.49 -26.99 -5.59
CA LEU A 208 -12.10 -26.82 -5.21
C LEU A 208 -12.01 -26.11 -3.86
N GLN A 209 -11.39 -26.76 -2.87
CA GLN A 209 -11.14 -26.13 -1.57
C GLN A 209 -10.38 -24.82 -1.75
N ALA A 210 -11.01 -23.73 -1.31
CA ALA A 210 -10.35 -22.45 -1.15
C ALA A 210 -9.10 -22.63 -0.31
N ARG A 211 -8.05 -21.89 -0.66
CA ARG A 211 -6.89 -21.77 0.21
C ARG A 211 -7.43 -21.23 1.56
N PRO A 212 -7.22 -21.96 2.68
CA PRO A 212 -7.93 -21.68 3.94
C PRO A 212 -7.62 -20.30 4.52
N ASP A 213 -6.58 -19.63 4.04
CA ASP A 213 -6.17 -18.30 4.46
C ASP A 213 -6.99 -17.15 3.86
N LEU A 214 -7.90 -17.42 2.90
CA LEU A 214 -8.74 -16.40 2.26
C LEU A 214 -10.19 -16.87 1.97
N ASP A 215 -10.78 -17.70 2.85
CA ASP A 215 -12.24 -17.88 2.83
C ASP A 215 -12.90 -16.63 3.44
N LEU A 216 -13.60 -15.87 2.61
CA LEU A 216 -14.18 -14.57 2.97
C LEU A 216 -15.72 -14.61 3.01
N ARG A 217 -16.35 -15.78 2.87
CA ARG A 217 -17.82 -15.86 2.84
C ARG A 217 -18.43 -15.31 4.14
N PRO A 218 -19.45 -14.43 4.07
CA PRO A 218 -20.31 -14.16 2.90
C PRO A 218 -19.78 -13.11 1.90
N VAL A 219 -18.63 -12.48 2.17
CA VAL A 219 -18.00 -11.53 1.24
C VAL A 219 -17.58 -12.25 -0.04
N THR A 220 -18.08 -11.75 -1.18
CA THR A 220 -17.79 -12.29 -2.51
C THR A 220 -17.09 -11.23 -3.36
N VAL A 221 -15.81 -11.46 -3.65
CA VAL A 221 -15.05 -10.63 -4.60
C VAL A 221 -15.40 -11.04 -6.03
N ARG A 222 -16.07 -10.15 -6.77
CA ARG A 222 -16.54 -10.35 -8.14
C ARG A 222 -15.52 -9.99 -9.20
N GLY A 223 -14.53 -9.15 -8.87
CA GLY A 223 -13.54 -8.73 -9.85
C GLY A 223 -12.42 -7.89 -9.26
N TYR A 224 -11.37 -7.77 -10.05
CA TYR A 224 -10.19 -6.96 -9.76
C TYR A 224 -9.98 -5.95 -10.89
N VAL A 225 -9.83 -4.67 -10.55
CA VAL A 225 -9.60 -3.57 -11.50
C VAL A 225 -8.20 -3.02 -11.28
N LEU A 226 -7.30 -3.27 -12.22
CA LEU A 226 -5.88 -2.93 -12.07
C LEU A 226 -5.56 -1.68 -12.88
N LEU A 227 -5.30 -0.55 -12.20
CA LEU A 227 -4.99 0.72 -12.85
C LEU A 227 -3.48 0.89 -12.96
N MET A 228 -2.92 0.74 -14.16
CA MET A 228 -1.48 0.86 -14.41
C MET A 228 -0.61 0.07 -13.39
N PRO A 229 -0.86 -1.24 -13.17
CA PRO A 229 -0.27 -1.98 -12.07
C PRO A 229 1.25 -2.02 -12.16
N PHE A 230 1.92 -1.78 -11.03
CA PHE A 230 3.37 -1.67 -10.94
C PHE A 230 4.03 -3.05 -10.95
N PHE A 231 4.57 -3.45 -12.09
CA PHE A 231 5.36 -4.66 -12.25
C PHE A 231 6.74 -4.32 -12.80
N GLY A 232 7.74 -5.06 -12.32
CA GLY A 232 9.10 -4.99 -12.83
C GLY A 232 9.70 -6.39 -12.83
N ALA A 233 10.60 -6.64 -13.79
CA ALA A 233 11.39 -7.84 -13.83
C ALA A 233 12.77 -7.50 -14.40
N VAL A 234 13.81 -8.15 -13.90
CA VAL A 234 15.11 -8.12 -14.57
C VAL A 234 15.03 -9.06 -15.76
N ARG A 235 15.51 -8.62 -16.93
CA ARG A 235 15.61 -9.51 -18.10
C ARG A 235 16.58 -10.63 -17.75
N GLY A 236 16.06 -11.83 -17.52
CA GLY A 236 16.88 -13.00 -17.25
C GLY A 236 17.81 -13.26 -18.43
N GLY A 237 19.12 -13.06 -18.24
CA GLY A 237 20.10 -13.76 -19.05
C GLY A 237 19.85 -15.26 -18.88
N ARG A 238 19.84 -16.02 -19.99
CA ARG A 238 19.53 -17.46 -20.00
C ARG A 238 20.16 -18.16 -18.79
N SER A 239 19.34 -18.87 -18.03
CA SER A 239 19.78 -19.74 -16.95
C SER A 239 20.78 -20.77 -17.48
N ARG A 240 22.06 -20.58 -17.19
CA ARG A 240 22.94 -21.74 -16.98
C ARG A 240 22.73 -22.15 -15.53
N GLY A 241 22.45 -23.44 -15.35
CA GLY A 241 21.85 -24.02 -14.15
C GLY A 241 22.38 -23.48 -12.83
N TRP A 242 21.44 -23.21 -11.93
CA TRP A 242 21.68 -22.94 -10.52
C TRP A 242 22.21 -24.24 -9.87
N GLY A 243 23.51 -24.47 -10.01
CA GLY A 243 24.16 -25.68 -9.53
C GLY A 243 25.67 -25.48 -9.51
N ARG A 244 26.20 -25.14 -8.33
CA ARG A 244 27.62 -25.01 -7.97
C ARG A 244 28.35 -23.80 -8.59
N ARG A 245 28.47 -22.74 -7.78
CA ARG A 245 29.75 -22.09 -7.44
C ARG A 245 29.51 -20.99 -6.39
N ARG A 246 29.31 -21.41 -5.14
CA ARG A 246 29.79 -20.63 -3.98
C ARG A 246 31.18 -21.16 -3.67
N ALA A 247 32.18 -20.50 -4.25
CA ALA A 247 33.58 -20.44 -3.83
C ALA A 247 34.37 -19.78 -4.96
N ALA A 248 35.24 -18.83 -4.63
CA ALA A 248 36.10 -18.04 -5.52
C ALA A 248 35.46 -16.81 -6.20
N ALA A 249 35.08 -15.81 -5.39
CA ALA A 249 35.13 -14.40 -5.81
C ALA A 249 35.42 -13.46 -4.61
N ALA A 250 36.13 -13.97 -3.60
CA ALA A 250 36.81 -13.17 -2.57
C ALA A 250 38.31 -13.16 -2.89
N ALA A 251 38.68 -12.67 -4.07
CA ALA A 251 40.06 -12.39 -4.47
C ALA A 251 40.04 -11.71 -5.85
N LYS A 252 39.73 -10.41 -5.85
CA LYS A 252 40.15 -9.37 -6.80
C LYS A 252 39.21 -8.19 -6.63
N GLY A 253 39.64 -7.23 -5.82
CA GLY A 253 39.01 -5.92 -5.78
C GLY A 253 39.17 -5.26 -7.13
N THR A 254 38.06 -5.01 -7.81
CA THR A 254 37.98 -4.05 -8.90
C THR A 254 36.61 -3.40 -8.84
N ASP A 255 36.66 -2.09 -8.60
CA ASP A 255 35.58 -1.12 -8.70
C ASP A 255 34.96 -1.18 -10.11
N ALA A 256 33.63 -1.28 -10.20
CA ALA A 256 32.91 -1.10 -11.46
C ALA A 256 31.50 -0.60 -11.19
N ALA A 257 31.37 0.72 -11.18
CA ALA A 257 30.12 1.44 -11.33
C ALA A 257 29.39 0.97 -12.59
N VAL A 258 28.19 0.39 -12.43
CA VAL A 258 27.26 0.15 -13.54
C VAL A 258 26.16 1.19 -13.44
N GLY A 259 26.34 2.27 -14.20
CA GLY A 259 25.36 3.34 -14.36
C GLY A 259 24.10 2.83 -15.06
N CYS A 260 22.95 3.19 -14.48
CA CYS A 260 21.64 3.00 -15.08
C CYS A 260 21.48 4.04 -16.21
N ARG A 261 21.73 3.65 -17.46
CA ARG A 261 21.37 4.47 -18.63
C ARG A 261 20.13 3.91 -19.31
N GLY A 262 19.10 4.75 -19.39
CA GLY A 262 18.25 4.85 -20.56
C GLY A 262 16.81 4.37 -20.41
N GLN A 263 15.91 5.27 -20.00
CA GLN A 263 14.57 5.38 -20.59
C GLN A 263 14.16 6.86 -20.63
N SER A 264 14.68 7.58 -21.62
CA SER A 264 14.14 8.86 -22.08
C SER A 264 14.02 8.77 -23.60
N ALA A 265 12.84 8.36 -24.08
CA ALA A 265 12.29 8.69 -25.40
C ALA A 265 11.04 7.87 -25.69
N CYS A 266 9.87 8.35 -25.28
CA CYS A 266 8.63 8.07 -26.00
C CYS A 266 7.61 9.21 -25.81
N CYS A 267 8.02 10.42 -26.18
CA CYS A 267 7.09 11.50 -26.52
C CYS A 267 7.53 12.07 -27.87
N ARG A 268 6.92 11.61 -28.96
CA ARG A 268 6.83 12.36 -30.21
C ARG A 268 5.39 12.30 -30.73
N ARG A 269 4.75 13.47 -30.65
CA ARG A 269 3.82 14.12 -31.61
C ARG A 269 2.77 13.24 -32.28
N GLY A 270 1.51 13.47 -31.90
CA GLY A 270 0.43 13.77 -32.84
C GLY A 270 0.07 15.24 -32.66
#